data_AF-X1IKF1-F1
#
_entry.id   AF-X1IKF1-F1
#
_cell.length_a   1.000
_cell.length_b   1.000
_cell.length_c   1.000
_cell.angle_alpha   90.00
_cell.angle_beta   90.00
_cell.angle_gamma   90.00
#
_symmetry.space_group_name_H-M   'P 1'
#
loop_
_entity.id
_entity.type
_entity.pdbx_description
1 polymer ?
#
loop_
_entity_poly.entity_id
_entity_poly.type
_entity_poly.pdbx_seq_one_letter_code
_entity_poly.pdbx_strand_id
1 'polypeptide(L)' 'MRGEAVAIPFNRKQYYVYIMTNKINTVLYTGVTSDLKKRIWEHKEKVIDGFTKNYNINKLIF' A
#
# COMPACT_ATOMS: atom_id res chain seq x y z
N MET A 1 -47.56 -1.56 14.29
CA MET A 1 -46.26 -0.85 14.19
C MET A 1 -45.24 -1.84 13.69
N ARG A 2 -44.81 -1.75 12.42
CA ARG A 2 -43.73 -2.59 11.87
C ARG A 2 -42.44 -1.78 12.02
N GLY A 3 -41.47 -2.30 12.77
CA GLY A 3 -40.16 -1.66 12.93
C GLY A 3 -39.39 -1.73 11.63
N GLU A 4 -39.01 -0.58 11.09
CA GLU A 4 -38.09 -0.50 9.95
C GLU A 4 -36.69 -0.90 10.43
N ALA A 5 -36.09 -1.88 9.76
CA ALA A 5 -34.70 -2.23 10.00
C ALA A 5 -33.81 -1.10 9.45
N VAL A 6 -33.12 -0.39 10.34
CA VAL A 6 -32.11 0.61 9.96
C VAL A 6 -30.90 -0.15 9.39
N ALA A 7 -30.70 -0.05 8.07
CA ALA A 7 -29.51 -0.57 7.42
C ALA A 7 -28.30 0.26 7.85
N ILE A 8 -27.45 -0.30 8.71
CA ILE A 8 -26.12 0.23 9.00
C ILE A 8 -25.19 -0.10 7.82
N PRO A 9 -24.65 0.89 7.09
CA PRO A 9 -23.78 0.62 5.96
C PRO A 9 -22.49 -0.06 6.43
N PHE A 10 -22.28 -1.30 5.99
CA PHE A 10 -21.05 -2.03 6.24
C PHE A 10 -19.95 -1.47 5.34
N ASN A 11 -19.13 -0.58 5.88
CA ASN A 11 -17.99 -0.01 5.17
C ASN A 11 -16.86 -1.05 5.04
N ARG A 12 -16.81 -1.80 3.94
CA ARG A 12 -15.70 -2.71 3.64
C ARG A 12 -14.44 -1.90 3.35
N LYS A 13 -13.48 -1.97 4.28
CA LYS A 13 -12.13 -1.46 4.02
C LYS A 13 -11.34 -2.48 3.19
N GLN A 14 -10.73 -2.02 2.11
CA GLN A 14 -9.83 -2.83 1.28
C GLN A 14 -8.38 -2.41 1.52
N TYR A 15 -7.51 -3.40 1.62
CA TYR A 15 -6.08 -3.23 1.82
C TYR A 15 -5.31 -4.13 0.85
N TYR A 16 -4.09 -3.72 0.55
CA TYR A 16 -3.14 -4.42 -0.30
C TYR A 16 -1.90 -4.77 0.51
N VAL A 17 -1.47 -6.03 0.42
CA VAL A 17 -0.12 -6.45 0.76
C VAL A 17 0.66 -6.46 -0.54
N TYR A 18 1.83 -5.82 -0.57
CA TYR A 18 2.59 -5.65 -1.80
C TYR A 18 4.08 -5.90 -1.58
N ILE A 19 4.80 -6.23 -2.65
CA ILE A 19 6.24 -6.44 -2.66
C ILE A 19 6.88 -5.49 -3.67
N MET A 20 7.90 -4.75 -3.23
CA MET A 20 8.75 -3.92 -4.09
C MET A 20 10.20 -4.36 -4.04
N THR A 21 10.97 -3.95 -5.05
CA THR A 21 12.42 -4.18 -5.13
C THR A 21 13.17 -2.99 -5.71
N ASN A 22 14.50 -2.98 -5.53
CA ASN A 22 15.40 -2.06 -6.23
C ASN A 22 15.59 -2.47 -7.71
N LYS A 23 16.18 -1.58 -8.52
CA LYS A 23 16.36 -1.76 -9.98
C LYS A 23 17.02 -3.09 -10.37
N ILE A 24 17.96 -3.59 -9.57
CA ILE A 24 18.73 -4.82 -9.83
C ILE A 24 18.13 -6.07 -9.18
N ASN A 25 16.95 -5.97 -8.57
CA ASN A 25 16.22 -7.07 -7.93
C ASN A 25 16.95 -7.78 -6.78
N THR A 26 17.80 -7.07 -6.01
CA THR A 26 18.58 -7.65 -4.91
C THR A 26 18.04 -7.36 -3.52
N VAL A 27 17.16 -6.37 -3.37
CA VAL A 27 16.58 -5.97 -2.07
C VAL A 27 15.07 -5.95 -2.17
N LEU A 28 14.41 -6.78 -1.37
CA LEU A 28 12.95 -6.85 -1.30
C LEU A 28 12.41 -6.02 -0.14
N TYR A 29 11.21 -5.48 -0.34
CA TYR A 29 10.45 -4.79 0.69
C TYR A 29 8.99 -5.18 0.58
N THR A 30 8.40 -5.60 1.71
CA THR A 30 6.97 -5.88 1.86
C THR A 30 6.28 -4.74 2.61
N GLY A 31 5.09 -4.37 2.15
CA GLY A 31 4.29 -3.32 2.79
C GLY A 31 2.80 -3.57 2.72
N VAL A 32 2.05 -2.81 3.52
CA VAL A 32 0.58 -2.81 3.54
C VAL A 32 0.05 -1.39 3.36
N THR A 33 -1.01 -1.23 2.57
CA THR A 33 -1.65 0.08 2.35
C THR A 33 -3.11 -0.09 1.92
N SER A 34 -3.96 0.89 2.23
CA SER A 34 -5.31 1.01 1.64
C SER A 34 -5.30 1.68 0.26
N ASP A 35 -4.20 2.33 -0.10
CA ASP A 35 -3.99 2.97 -1.41
C ASP A 35 -2.61 2.58 -1.95
N LEU A 36 -2.61 1.61 -2.87
CA LEU A 36 -1.40 1.10 -3.48
C LEU A 36 -0.73 2.17 -4.37
N LYS A 37 -1.50 2.86 -5.20
CA LYS A 37 -0.94 3.83 -6.17
C LYS A 37 -0.20 4.96 -5.46
N LYS A 38 -0.82 5.54 -4.43
CA LYS A 38 -0.20 6.59 -3.61
C LYS A 38 1.09 6.08 -2.96
N ARG A 39 1.05 4.90 -2.33
CA ARG A 39 2.21 4.37 -1.62
C ARG A 39 3.39 4.05 -2.54
N ILE A 40 3.13 3.54 -3.75
CA ILE A 40 4.17 3.30 -4.75
C ILE A 40 4.79 4.62 -5.22
N TRP A 41 3.99 5.65 -5.41
CA TRP A 41 4.49 6.99 -5.74
C TRP A 41 5.38 7.55 -4.62
N GLU A 42 4.94 7.48 -3.36
CA GLU A 42 5.71 7.94 -2.19
C GLU A 42 7.10 7.28 -2.13
N HIS A 43 7.19 5.97 -2.40
CA HIS A 43 8.46 5.23 -2.43
C HIS A 43 9.34 5.61 -3.64
N LYS A 44 8.75 5.77 -4.83
CA LYS A 44 9.48 6.15 -6.06
C LYS A 44 10.08 7.55 -5.94
N GLU A 45 9.31 8.50 -5.42
CA GLU A 45 9.72 9.90 -5.24
C GLU A 45 10.52 10.11 -3.94
N LYS A 46 10.72 9.07 -3.12
CA LYS A 46 11.50 9.11 -1.88
C LYS A 46 11.00 10.19 -0.91
N VAL A 47 9.67 10.34 -0.86
CA VAL A 47 8.97 11.35 -0.04
C VAL A 47 9.21 11.11 1.44
N ILE A 48 9.34 9.85 1.84
CA ILE A 48 9.54 9.42 3.23
C ILE A 48 10.95 8.86 3.37
N ASP A 49 11.67 9.33 4.38
CA ASP A 49 12.96 8.75 4.76
C ASP A 49 12.79 7.35 5.34
N GLY A 50 13.69 6.43 5.00
CA GLY A 50 13.65 5.07 5.52
C GLY A 50 14.24 4.02 4.57
N PHE A 51 13.93 2.76 4.85
CA PHE A 51 14.50 1.60 4.15
C PHE A 51 14.35 1.67 2.63
N THR A 52 13.16 1.98 2.13
CA THR A 52 12.90 2.04 0.69
C THR A 52 13.72 3.12 0.00
N LYS A 53 13.95 4.26 0.66
CA LYS A 53 14.84 5.32 0.19
C LYS A 53 16.31 4.88 0.24
N ASN A 54 16.75 4.32 1.36
CA ASN A 54 18.14 3.90 1.59
C ASN A 54 18.61 2.85 0.58
N TYR A 55 17.72 1.94 0.17
CA TYR A 55 18.03 0.87 -0.79
C TYR A 55 17.52 1.14 -2.22
N ASN A 56 17.03 2.36 -2.49
CA ASN A 56 16.51 2.78 -3.79
C ASN A 56 15.46 1.81 -4.37
N ILE A 57 14.50 1.42 -3.54
CA ILE A 57 13.39 0.53 -3.88
C ILE A 57 12.32 1.32 -4.62
N ASN A 58 12.14 1.03 -5.91
CA ASN A 58 11.28 1.81 -6.79
C ASN A 58 10.49 0.98 -7.82
N LYS A 59 10.58 -0.35 -7.74
CA LYS A 59 9.90 -1.28 -8.65
C LYS A 59 8.88 -2.14 -7.88
N LEU A 60 7.60 -1.97 -8.16
CA LEU A 60 6.54 -2.86 -7.68
C LEU A 60 6.62 -4.20 -8.45
N ILE A 61 6.51 -5.32 -7.74
CA ILE A 61 6.55 -6.66 -8.35
C ILE A 61 5.36 -7.56 -7.97
N PHE A 62 4.67 -7.28 -6.86
CA PHE A 62 3.43 -7.94 -6.43
C PHE A 62 2.54 -6.97 -5.68
#